data_AF-A0A7W1A083-F1
#
_entry.id   AF-A0A7W1A083-F1
#
_cell.length_a   1.000
_cell.length_b   1.000
_cell.length_c   1.000
_cell.angle_alpha   90.00
_cell.angle_beta   90.00
_cell.angle_gamma   90.00
#
_symmetry.space_group_name_H-M   'P 1'
#
loop_
_entity.id
_entity.type
_entity.pdbx_description
1 polymer ?
#
loop_
_entity_poly.entity_id
_entity_poly.type
_entity_poly.pdbx_seq_one_letter_code
_entity_poly.pdbx_strand_id
1 'polypeptide(L)'
;MPQTKTIAAAALFVLVATAQADAGTYTFTPAADAQVLSDYPTTPYGTGLRLTADGSPAAQTLLRFQVANLVGTVTSARLRLYVNNPSPDGPSIFRTTGAWSESTVTWGTKPALSGAAIADLGAVYSGTWVEYNVAATVNANGTYDFALSGSAADGSIYHSRESAEKPQLVILTSTTTTPPPPTT
;
A
#
# COMPACT_ATOMS: atom_id res chain seq x y z
N MET A 1 -70.74 38.40 17.78
CA MET A 1 -69.46 38.36 17.04
C MET A 1 -68.46 37.57 17.88
N PRO A 2 -68.06 36.34 17.52
CA PRO A 2 -66.98 35.64 18.23
C PRO A 2 -65.61 36.11 17.70
N GLN A 3 -64.68 36.40 18.61
CA GLN A 3 -63.28 36.73 18.33
C GLN A 3 -62.49 35.41 18.19
N THR A 4 -61.98 35.13 16.99
CA THR A 4 -61.12 33.96 16.73
C THR A 4 -59.73 34.23 17.30
N LYS A 5 -59.30 33.38 18.23
CA LYS A 5 -57.98 33.43 18.86
C LYS A 5 -56.98 32.69 17.98
N THR A 6 -56.13 33.43 17.25
CA THR A 6 -55.05 32.84 16.46
C THR A 6 -53.95 32.33 17.39
N ILE A 7 -53.71 31.03 17.39
CA ILE A 7 -52.55 30.40 18.03
C ILE A 7 -51.44 30.36 16.98
N ALA A 8 -50.37 31.13 17.17
CA ALA A 8 -49.19 31.03 16.35
C ALA A 8 -48.44 29.73 16.69
N ALA A 9 -48.40 28.77 15.77
CA ALA A 9 -47.53 27.62 15.87
C ALA A 9 -46.10 28.05 15.55
N ALA A 10 -45.21 27.99 16.55
CA ALA A 10 -43.78 28.14 16.33
C ALA A 10 -43.27 26.85 15.67
N ALA A 11 -42.92 26.92 14.38
CA ALA A 11 -42.24 25.82 13.70
C ALA A 11 -40.77 25.79 14.17
N LEU A 12 -40.41 24.74 14.90
CA LEU A 12 -39.01 24.45 15.26
C LEU A 12 -38.31 23.89 14.01
N PHE A 13 -37.44 24.68 13.38
CA PHE A 13 -36.53 24.17 12.36
C PHE A 13 -35.37 23.44 13.05
N VAL A 14 -35.37 22.11 13.01
CA VAL A 14 -34.19 21.33 13.37
C VAL A 14 -33.26 21.32 12.16
N LEU A 15 -32.10 21.98 12.28
CA LEU A 15 -31.03 21.89 11.29
C LEU A 15 -30.40 20.49 11.41
N VAL A 16 -30.75 19.58 10.49
CA VAL A 16 -30.08 18.29 10.39
C VAL A 16 -28.76 18.51 9.64
N ALA A 17 -27.65 18.64 10.36
CA ALA A 17 -26.33 18.60 9.76
C ALA A 17 -26.03 17.16 9.32
N THR A 18 -26.04 16.89 8.01
CA THR A 18 -25.44 15.67 7.47
C THR A 18 -23.94 15.75 7.70
N ALA A 19 -23.39 14.92 8.58
CA ALA A 19 -21.95 14.74 8.65
C ALA A 19 -21.50 14.19 7.29
N GLN A 20 -20.64 14.91 6.59
CA GLN A 20 -20.06 14.47 5.32
C GLN A 20 -19.13 13.28 5.62
N ALA A 21 -19.26 12.20 4.85
CA ALA A 21 -18.30 11.09 4.89
C ALA A 21 -16.95 11.59 4.35
N ASP A 22 -16.06 12.02 5.22
CA ASP A 22 -14.70 12.37 4.81
C ASP A 22 -13.91 11.07 4.59
N ALA A 23 -13.45 10.91 3.35
CA ALA A 23 -12.52 9.86 2.95
C ALA A 23 -11.09 10.34 3.21
N GLY A 24 -10.29 9.54 3.90
CA GLY A 24 -8.88 9.85 4.15
C GLY A 24 -7.99 9.30 3.03
N THR A 25 -6.99 10.08 2.60
CA THR A 25 -5.88 9.57 1.78
C THR A 25 -4.60 9.57 2.63
N TYR A 26 -3.98 8.39 2.75
CA TYR A 26 -2.77 8.18 3.53
C TYR A 26 -1.67 7.67 2.60
N THR A 27 -0.47 8.24 2.69
CA THR A 27 0.70 7.76 1.94
C THR A 27 1.80 7.39 2.92
N PHE A 28 2.23 6.13 2.88
CA PHE A 28 3.32 5.61 3.71
C PHE A 28 4.54 5.34 2.83
N THR A 29 5.71 5.69 3.33
CA THR A 29 7.01 5.28 2.75
C THR A 29 7.47 3.97 3.41
N PRO A 30 8.38 3.20 2.79
CA PRO A 30 8.92 2.00 3.40
C PRO A 30 9.62 2.34 4.71
N ALA A 31 9.36 1.53 5.74
CA ALA A 31 10.16 1.51 6.96
C ALA A 31 11.48 0.73 6.75
N ALA A 32 11.52 -0.17 5.77
CA ALA A 32 12.71 -0.86 5.30
C ALA A 32 12.49 -1.39 3.88
N ASP A 33 13.54 -1.45 3.08
CA ASP A 33 13.61 -2.19 1.82
C ASP A 33 14.98 -2.81 1.57
N ALA A 34 15.02 -3.87 0.77
CA ALA A 34 16.29 -4.46 0.38
C ALA A 34 16.12 -5.24 -0.91
N GLN A 35 17.14 -5.24 -1.76
CA GLN A 35 17.30 -6.28 -2.76
C GLN A 35 18.17 -7.42 -2.22
N VAL A 36 17.88 -8.63 -2.67
CA VAL A 36 18.67 -9.82 -2.39
C VAL A 36 18.94 -10.54 -3.71
N LEU A 37 20.22 -10.85 -3.95
CA LEU A 37 20.70 -11.31 -5.24
C LEU A 37 21.29 -12.72 -5.12
N SER A 38 20.86 -13.65 -5.97
CA SER A 38 21.27 -15.07 -5.87
C SER A 38 22.74 -15.32 -6.22
N ASP A 39 23.30 -14.50 -7.10
CA ASP A 39 24.70 -14.49 -7.50
C ASP A 39 25.63 -13.86 -6.43
N TYR A 40 25.08 -13.08 -5.49
CA TYR A 40 25.78 -12.52 -4.32
C TYR A 40 25.09 -12.91 -3.01
N PRO A 41 25.10 -14.21 -2.64
CA PRO A 41 24.13 -14.72 -1.69
C PRO A 41 24.36 -14.31 -0.22
N THR A 42 25.54 -13.74 0.08
CA THR A 42 25.95 -13.31 1.41
C THR A 42 26.08 -11.80 1.54
N THR A 43 25.80 -11.03 0.49
CA THR A 43 25.95 -9.57 0.49
C THR A 43 24.61 -8.89 0.80
N PRO A 44 24.54 -8.03 1.83
CA PRO A 44 23.37 -7.20 2.08
C PRO A 44 23.41 -5.92 1.21
N TYR A 45 22.23 -5.45 0.79
CA TYR A 45 22.09 -4.29 -0.11
C TYR A 45 21.08 -3.23 0.38
N GLY A 46 20.72 -3.23 1.66
CA GLY A 46 19.69 -2.34 2.24
C GLY A 46 19.99 -0.83 2.27
N THR A 47 21.07 -0.37 1.64
CA THR A 47 21.39 1.06 1.44
C THR A 47 21.53 1.44 -0.03
N GLY A 48 21.31 0.48 -0.93
CA GLY A 48 21.42 0.71 -2.37
C GLY A 48 20.22 1.46 -2.92
N LEU A 49 20.43 2.26 -3.97
CA LEU A 49 19.36 3.04 -4.63
C LEU A 49 18.40 2.18 -5.48
N ARG A 50 18.65 0.86 -5.57
CA ARG A 50 18.01 -0.04 -6.55
C ARG A 50 17.37 -1.21 -5.84
N LEU A 51 16.17 -1.53 -6.29
CA LEU A 51 15.40 -2.70 -5.90
C LEU A 51 15.17 -3.58 -7.14
N THR A 52 15.91 -4.70 -7.23
CA THR A 52 15.88 -5.58 -8.40
C THR A 52 14.91 -6.74 -8.19
N ALA A 53 14.19 -7.11 -9.24
CA ALA A 53 13.42 -8.35 -9.31
C ALA A 53 13.68 -9.02 -10.67
N ASP A 54 14.30 -10.20 -10.64
CA ASP A 54 14.83 -10.90 -11.81
C ASP A 54 14.71 -12.42 -11.61
N GLY A 55 14.57 -13.16 -12.70
CA GLY A 55 14.57 -14.62 -12.74
C GLY A 55 15.94 -15.24 -13.00
N SER A 56 16.90 -14.54 -13.63
CA SER A 56 18.23 -15.10 -13.93
C SER A 56 19.36 -14.06 -14.15
N PRO A 57 20.34 -13.97 -13.24
CA PRO A 57 20.35 -14.57 -11.91
C PRO A 57 19.16 -14.08 -11.09
N ALA A 58 18.58 -14.96 -10.28
CA ALA A 58 17.39 -14.62 -9.51
C ALA A 58 17.67 -13.46 -8.54
N ALA A 59 16.79 -12.48 -8.51
CA ALA A 59 16.81 -11.36 -7.59
C ALA A 59 15.42 -11.11 -7.03
N GLN A 60 15.34 -10.76 -5.75
CA GLN A 60 14.09 -10.41 -5.09
C GLN A 60 14.23 -9.08 -4.37
N THR A 61 13.13 -8.35 -4.30
CA THR A 61 13.01 -7.12 -3.52
C THR A 61 12.13 -7.39 -2.31
N LEU A 62 12.54 -6.91 -1.14
CA LEU A 62 11.79 -6.95 0.11
C LEU A 62 11.37 -5.52 0.47
N LEU A 63 10.14 -5.36 0.95
CA LEU A 63 9.59 -4.07 1.39
C LEU A 63 8.85 -4.26 2.71
N ARG A 64 9.03 -3.35 3.66
CA ARG A 64 8.27 -3.28 4.91
C ARG A 64 7.62 -1.92 5.04
N PHE A 65 6.31 -1.91 5.28
CA PHE A 65 5.55 -0.69 5.59
C PHE A 65 4.97 -0.78 7.00
N GLN A 66 5.01 0.35 7.71
CA GLN A 66 4.33 0.53 8.99
C GLN A 66 3.13 1.46 8.76
N VAL A 67 1.94 0.88 8.83
CA VAL A 67 0.68 1.59 8.65
C VAL A 67 0.12 1.93 10.03
N ALA A 68 -0.11 3.21 10.28
CA ALA A 68 -0.62 3.72 11.55
C ALA A 68 -1.56 4.90 11.32
N ASN A 69 -2.39 5.19 12.32
CA ASN A 69 -3.29 6.36 12.35
C ASN A 69 -4.33 6.40 11.22
N LEU A 70 -4.69 5.26 10.64
CA LEU A 70 -5.84 5.18 9.75
C LEU A 70 -7.13 5.48 10.52
N VAL A 71 -7.99 6.29 9.90
CA VAL A 71 -9.34 6.60 10.39
C VAL A 71 -10.35 6.15 9.34
N GLY A 72 -11.41 5.46 9.78
CA GLY A 72 -12.41 4.86 8.89
C GLY A 72 -11.99 3.50 8.35
N THR A 73 -12.78 2.98 7.42
CA THR A 73 -12.56 1.66 6.79
C THR A 73 -11.72 1.82 5.54
N VAL A 74 -10.70 0.97 5.36
CA VAL A 74 -9.90 0.93 4.12
C VAL A 74 -10.78 0.52 2.94
N THR A 75 -10.84 1.36 1.91
CA THR A 75 -11.56 1.11 0.66
C THR A 75 -10.61 0.85 -0.51
N SER A 76 -9.34 1.29 -0.40
CA SER A 76 -8.30 0.98 -1.36
C SER A 76 -6.94 0.95 -0.68
N ALA A 77 -6.05 0.06 -1.13
CA ALA A 77 -4.64 0.12 -0.81
C ALA A 77 -3.84 -0.25 -2.07
N ARG A 78 -2.93 0.65 -2.48
CA ARG A 78 -2.08 0.48 -3.65
C ARG A 78 -0.63 0.61 -3.26
N LEU A 79 0.16 -0.42 -3.55
CA LEU A 79 1.62 -0.32 -3.50
C LEU A 79 2.10 0.24 -4.85
N ARG A 80 2.75 1.39 -4.81
CA ARG A 80 3.29 2.08 -5.97
C ARG A 80 4.81 1.96 -5.99
N LEU A 81 5.36 1.59 -7.14
CA LEU A 81 6.79 1.46 -7.36
C LEU A 81 7.18 2.22 -8.63
N TYR A 82 8.28 2.96 -8.57
CA TYR A 82 8.78 3.68 -9.72
C TYR A 82 9.78 2.81 -10.48
N VAL A 83 9.54 2.63 -11.77
CA VAL A 83 10.33 1.74 -12.63
C VAL A 83 11.54 2.49 -13.17
N ASN A 84 12.74 2.02 -12.83
CA ASN A 84 14.00 2.48 -13.40
C ASN A 84 14.40 1.64 -14.62
N ASN A 85 14.32 0.30 -14.52
CA ASN A 85 14.53 -0.61 -15.65
C ASN A 85 13.22 -1.34 -15.99
N PRO A 86 12.76 -1.29 -17.25
CA PRO A 86 11.53 -1.96 -17.67
C PRO A 86 11.72 -3.48 -17.69
N SER A 87 10.62 -4.21 -17.88
CA SER A 87 10.65 -5.64 -18.16
C SER A 87 9.43 -6.04 -18.98
N PRO A 88 9.54 -6.98 -19.94
CA PRO A 88 8.39 -7.52 -20.65
C PRO A 88 7.43 -8.31 -19.72
N ASP A 89 7.92 -8.72 -18.55
CA ASP A 89 7.15 -9.42 -17.53
C ASP A 89 7.64 -8.98 -16.14
N GLY A 90 6.96 -7.98 -15.60
CA GLY A 90 7.23 -7.45 -14.26
C GLY A 90 7.00 -8.50 -13.17
N PRO A 91 7.50 -8.24 -11.95
CA PRO A 91 7.47 -9.21 -10.89
C PRO A 91 6.06 -9.36 -10.32
N SER A 92 5.74 -10.58 -9.93
CA SER A 92 4.64 -10.86 -9.03
C SER A 92 4.98 -10.35 -7.62
N ILE A 93 3.97 -9.86 -6.90
CA ILE A 93 4.09 -9.47 -5.50
C ILE A 93 3.50 -10.52 -4.56
N PHE A 94 4.25 -10.84 -3.50
CA PHE A 94 3.88 -11.81 -2.48
C PHE A 94 3.88 -11.18 -1.11
N ARG A 95 3.17 -11.82 -0.18
CA ARG A 95 3.45 -11.63 1.25
C ARG A 95 4.76 -12.30 1.59
N THR A 96 5.47 -11.74 2.54
CA THR A 96 6.50 -12.45 3.27
C THR A 96 6.34 -12.18 4.76
N THR A 97 6.93 -13.01 5.59
CA THR A 97 6.90 -12.84 7.05
C THR A 97 8.25 -13.24 7.62
N GLY A 98 8.73 -12.49 8.60
CA GLY A 98 9.99 -12.80 9.27
C GLY A 98 10.68 -11.59 9.88
N ALA A 99 11.56 -11.84 10.83
CA ALA A 99 12.38 -10.81 11.47
C ALA A 99 13.60 -10.45 10.62
N TRP A 100 13.38 -10.11 9.34
CA TRP A 100 14.46 -9.60 8.49
C TRP A 100 14.79 -8.16 8.88
N SER A 101 16.08 -7.85 8.78
CA SER A 101 16.63 -6.51 8.95
C SER A 101 17.25 -6.06 7.64
N GLU A 102 16.91 -4.87 7.21
CA GLU A 102 17.40 -4.25 5.98
C GLU A 102 18.92 -4.27 5.84
N SER A 103 19.63 -3.96 6.94
CA SER A 103 21.09 -3.86 6.95
C SER A 103 21.82 -5.21 6.84
N THR A 104 21.12 -6.33 7.05
CA THR A 104 21.76 -7.66 7.17
C THR A 104 21.11 -8.75 6.35
N VAL A 105 19.94 -8.51 5.76
CA VAL A 105 19.26 -9.51 4.93
C VAL A 105 20.07 -9.77 3.66
N THR A 106 20.22 -11.05 3.32
CA THR A 106 20.92 -11.52 2.13
C THR A 106 20.04 -12.54 1.40
N TRP A 107 20.44 -12.98 0.22
CA TRP A 107 19.71 -14.05 -0.47
C TRP A 107 19.59 -15.33 0.35
N GLY A 108 20.64 -15.67 1.11
CA GLY A 108 20.69 -16.85 1.97
C GLY A 108 19.84 -16.73 3.23
N THR A 109 19.52 -15.51 3.68
CA THR A 109 18.76 -15.25 4.92
C THR A 109 17.39 -14.62 4.68
N LYS A 110 17.02 -14.34 3.42
CA LYS A 110 15.74 -13.73 3.08
C LYS A 110 14.57 -14.58 3.58
N PRO A 111 13.48 -13.94 4.06
CA PRO A 111 12.29 -14.66 4.47
C PRO A 111 11.63 -15.35 3.27
N ALA A 112 10.91 -16.44 3.53
CA ALA A 112 10.18 -17.17 2.49
C ALA A 112 8.97 -16.37 2.00
N LEU A 113 8.60 -16.58 0.73
CA LEU A 113 7.33 -16.09 0.19
C LEU A 113 6.17 -16.85 0.85
N SER A 114 5.08 -16.15 1.14
CA SER A 114 3.91 -16.69 1.84
C SER A 114 2.69 -16.66 0.93
N GLY A 115 2.06 -17.83 0.73
CA GLY A 115 0.82 -17.96 -0.04
C GLY A 115 1.00 -17.76 -1.55
N ALA A 116 -0.12 -17.49 -2.24
CA ALA A 116 -0.14 -17.18 -3.66
C ALA A 116 0.32 -15.73 -3.91
N ALA A 117 0.68 -15.42 -5.16
CA ALA A 117 0.91 -14.05 -5.59
C ALA A 117 -0.36 -13.21 -5.33
N ILE A 118 -0.19 -12.03 -4.75
CA ILE A 118 -1.27 -11.08 -4.49
C ILE A 118 -1.71 -10.45 -5.81
N ALA A 119 -0.75 -10.12 -6.67
CA ALA A 119 -0.98 -9.51 -7.97
C ALA A 119 0.24 -9.69 -8.88
N ASP A 120 -0.04 -9.62 -10.19
CA ASP A 120 0.92 -9.64 -11.28
C ASP A 120 0.49 -8.55 -12.29
N LEU A 121 1.44 -7.81 -12.85
CA LEU A 121 1.16 -6.66 -13.71
C LEU A 121 1.47 -6.93 -15.20
N GLY A 122 2.11 -8.05 -15.54
CA GLY A 122 2.74 -8.24 -16.84
C GLY A 122 3.80 -7.15 -17.11
N ALA A 123 3.89 -6.68 -18.35
CA ALA A 123 4.93 -5.74 -18.77
C ALA A 123 4.94 -4.41 -17.99
N VAL A 124 6.15 -3.95 -17.64
CA VAL A 124 6.39 -2.69 -16.93
C VAL A 124 7.35 -1.80 -17.72
N TYR A 125 7.11 -0.48 -17.70
CA TYR A 125 7.81 0.49 -18.53
C TYR A 125 8.65 1.46 -17.68
N SER A 126 9.84 1.84 -18.15
CA SER A 126 10.72 2.76 -17.42
C SER A 126 10.11 4.16 -17.35
N GLY A 127 10.41 4.86 -16.25
CA GLY A 127 9.94 6.22 -16.02
C GLY A 127 8.47 6.32 -15.59
N THR A 128 7.83 5.19 -15.25
CA THR A 128 6.43 5.16 -14.83
C THR A 128 6.27 4.60 -13.42
N TRP A 129 5.16 4.97 -12.77
CA TRP A 129 4.68 4.30 -11.58
C TRP A 129 3.88 3.06 -11.97
N VAL A 130 4.19 1.92 -11.37
CA VAL A 130 3.34 0.72 -11.40
C VAL A 130 2.61 0.60 -10.08
N GLU A 131 1.39 0.05 -10.10
CA GLU A 131 0.53 -0.02 -8.92
C GLU A 131 -0.03 -1.43 -8.72
N TYR A 132 0.30 -2.05 -7.58
CA TYR A 132 -0.26 -3.32 -7.15
C TYR A 132 -1.42 -3.07 -6.20
N ASN A 133 -2.59 -3.66 -6.47
CA ASN A 133 -3.71 -3.65 -5.53
C ASN A 133 -3.42 -4.62 -4.38
N VAL A 134 -3.25 -4.06 -3.18
CA VAL A 134 -2.93 -4.82 -1.95
C VAL A 134 -4.03 -4.68 -0.89
N ALA A 135 -5.22 -4.18 -1.25
CA ALA A 135 -6.31 -3.92 -0.30
C ALA A 135 -6.77 -5.14 0.49
N ALA A 136 -6.70 -6.34 -0.12
CA ALA A 136 -7.01 -7.59 0.58
C ALA A 136 -6.02 -7.94 1.71
N THR A 137 -4.78 -7.42 1.61
CA THR A 137 -3.74 -7.57 2.64
C THR A 137 -3.75 -6.41 3.62
N VAL A 138 -3.75 -5.18 3.10
CA VAL A 138 -3.59 -3.95 3.88
C VAL A 138 -4.98 -3.35 4.14
N ASN A 139 -5.60 -3.80 5.22
CA ASN A 139 -6.96 -3.40 5.58
C ASN A 139 -7.07 -2.75 6.96
N ALA A 140 -5.96 -2.57 7.68
CA ALA A 140 -5.90 -1.99 9.01
C ALA A 140 -4.51 -1.37 9.30
N ASN A 141 -4.36 -0.79 10.49
CA ASN A 141 -3.03 -0.42 11.01
C ASN A 141 -2.22 -1.69 11.30
N GLY A 142 -0.92 -1.66 11.02
CA GLY A 142 -0.02 -2.79 11.24
C GLY A 142 1.26 -2.72 10.42
N THR A 143 2.10 -3.74 10.58
CA THR A 143 3.32 -3.93 9.78
C THR A 143 3.03 -4.88 8.62
N TYR A 144 3.40 -4.45 7.42
CA TYR A 144 3.17 -5.21 6.20
C TYR A 144 4.48 -5.43 5.44
N ASP A 145 4.86 -6.71 5.33
CA ASP A 145 6.02 -7.13 4.56
C ASP A 145 5.60 -7.71 3.20
N PHE A 146 6.26 -7.25 2.15
CA PHE A 146 6.07 -7.71 0.79
C PHE A 146 7.39 -8.18 0.20
N ALA A 147 7.30 -9.10 -0.75
CA ALA A 147 8.40 -9.51 -1.59
C ALA A 147 7.98 -9.43 -3.05
N LEU A 148 8.82 -8.84 -3.90
CA LEU A 148 8.69 -8.88 -5.35
C LEU A 148 9.63 -9.95 -5.88
N SER A 149 9.09 -10.85 -6.69
CA SER A 149 9.85 -11.93 -7.31
C SER A 149 9.55 -11.96 -8.81
N GLY A 150 10.58 -11.75 -9.62
CA GLY A 150 10.49 -11.87 -11.07
C GLY A 150 10.74 -13.29 -11.55
N SER A 151 10.07 -13.68 -12.64
CA SER A 151 10.37 -14.89 -13.42
C SER A 151 11.07 -14.61 -14.74
N ALA A 152 11.00 -13.37 -15.23
CA ALA A 152 11.64 -12.94 -16.46
C ALA A 152 13.17 -12.98 -16.36
N ALA A 153 13.86 -13.40 -17.43
CA ALA A 153 15.31 -13.32 -17.51
C ALA A 153 15.83 -11.89 -17.78
N ASP A 154 14.97 -11.00 -18.28
CA ASP A 154 15.21 -9.56 -18.31
C ASP A 154 14.38 -8.93 -17.20
N GLY A 155 14.98 -8.84 -16.02
CA GLY A 155 14.32 -8.37 -14.81
C GLY A 155 13.99 -6.88 -14.83
N SER A 156 13.30 -6.46 -13.78
CA SER A 156 12.94 -5.06 -13.55
C SER A 156 13.73 -4.48 -12.39
N ILE A 157 13.98 -3.17 -12.45
CA ILE A 157 14.64 -2.42 -11.37
C ILE A 157 13.74 -1.27 -10.97
N TYR A 158 13.51 -1.13 -9.68
CA TYR A 158 12.74 -0.07 -9.06
C TYR A 158 13.61 0.83 -8.19
N HIS A 159 13.10 2.02 -7.90
CA HIS A 159 13.70 2.93 -6.93
C HIS A 159 13.52 2.41 -5.49
N SER A 160 14.59 2.50 -4.69
CA SER A 160 14.54 2.22 -3.25
C SER A 160 14.06 3.43 -2.44
N ARG A 161 13.94 3.25 -1.12
CA ARG A 161 13.57 4.32 -0.17
C ARG A 161 14.60 5.44 -0.10
N GLU A 162 15.85 5.18 -0.49
CA GLU A 162 16.91 6.19 -0.61
C GLU A 162 16.76 7.07 -1.86
N SER A 163 15.90 6.69 -2.82
CA SER A 163 15.67 7.45 -4.06
C SER A 163 14.57 8.51 -3.91
N ALA A 164 14.50 9.48 -4.83
CA ALA A 164 13.47 10.53 -4.81
C ALA A 164 12.05 9.94 -5.01
N GLU A 165 11.87 9.14 -6.06
CA GLU A 165 10.65 8.39 -6.38
C GLU A 165 10.59 7.05 -5.62
N LYS A 166 10.79 7.12 -4.30
CA LYS A 166 10.75 5.96 -3.39
C LYS A 166 9.40 5.24 -3.43
N PRO A 167 9.34 3.94 -3.09
CA PRO A 167 8.08 3.19 -3.04
C PRO A 167 7.03 3.87 -2.14
N GLN A 168 5.76 3.66 -2.45
CA GLN A 168 4.65 4.26 -1.68
C GLN A 168 3.55 3.24 -1.44
N LEU A 169 3.03 3.18 -0.23
CA LEU A 169 1.77 2.51 0.06
C LEU A 169 0.69 3.58 0.26
N VAL A 170 -0.19 3.71 -0.74
CA VAL A 170 -1.27 4.70 -0.75
C VAL A 170 -2.57 4.00 -0.34
N ILE A 171 -3.19 4.50 0.73
CA ILE A 171 -4.41 3.94 1.31
C ILE A 171 -5.51 4.99 1.26
N LEU A 172 -6.68 4.57 0.80
CA LEU A 172 -7.92 5.34 0.87
C LEU A 172 -8.82 4.74 1.93
N THR A 173 -9.40 5.58 2.79
CA THR A 173 -10.41 5.17 3.76
C THR A 173 -11.73 5.89 3.53
N SER A 174 -12.82 5.34 4.06
CA SER A 174 -14.12 6.02 4.14
C SER A 174 -14.67 5.90 5.56
N THR A 175 -15.37 6.94 6.02
CA THR A 175 -16.18 6.88 7.24
C THR A 175 -17.65 6.72 6.87
N THR A 176 -18.36 5.81 7.53
CA THR A 176 -19.82 5.75 7.43
C THR A 176 -20.43 6.59 8.54
N THR A 177 -21.20 7.61 8.19
CA THR A 177 -22.00 8.35 9.15
C THR A 177 -23.36 7.66 9.26
N THR A 178 -23.64 7.03 10.40
CA THR A 178 -24.99 6.53 10.68
C THR A 178 -25.92 7.74 10.84
N PRO A 179 -27.04 7.83 10.09
CA PRO A 179 -28.03 8.88 10.29
C PRO A 179 -28.57 8.86 11.74
N PRO A 180 -28.82 10.02 12.37
CA PRO A 180 -29.44 10.05 13.68
C PRO A 180 -30.82 9.35 13.64
N PRO A 181 -31.24 8.67 14.72
CA PRO A 181 -32.54 8.01 14.78
C PRO A 181 -33.68 9.01 14.49
N PRO A 182 -34.77 8.59 13.82
CA PRO A 182 -35.92 9.46 13.61
C PRO A 182 -36.52 9.84 14.98
N THR A 183 -36.66 11.14 15.22
CA THR A 183 -37.37 11.67 16.39
C THR A 183 -38.87 11.47 16.19
N THR A 184 -39.52 10.72 17.07
CA THR A 184 -40.99 10.63 17.21
C THR A 184 -41.54 11.74 18.08
#